data_AF-A0A553Q6G4-F1
#
_entry.id   AF-A0A553Q6G4-F1
#
_cell.length_a   1.000
_cell.length_b   1.000
_cell.length_c   1.000
_cell.angle_alpha   90.00
_cell.angle_beta   90.00
_cell.angle_gamma   90.00
#
_symmetry.space_group_name_H-M   'P 1'
#
loop_
_entity.id
_entity.type
_entity.pdbx_description
1 polymer ?
#
loop_
_entity_poly.entity_id
_entity_poly.type
_entity_poly.pdbx_seq_one_letter_code
_entity_poly.pdbx_strand_id
1 'polypeptide(L)'
;DDCRKYLERQQRKPLQVPVVDSCGPRTQESEAITLFDGLSPETFDAFICYCASDFQFVHEMIKQLEQTEYNLRLCVFDRDVLPGTCVWTITSELIEKRCKRMVVVISDDYLDSDACDFQTKFALSLCPGARSKRLIPVVYKSMKRPFPSILRFLTICDYTRPCTQSWFWTRLAKALSSP
;
A
#
# COMPACT_ATOMS: atom_id res chain seq x y z
N ASP A 1 24.51 -43.47 -32.87
CA ASP A 1 24.01 -43.68 -31.49
C ASP A 1 23.77 -42.41 -30.67
N ASP A 2 24.57 -41.34 -30.79
CA ASP A 2 24.44 -40.16 -29.91
C ASP A 2 23.16 -39.32 -30.11
N CYS A 3 22.66 -39.17 -31.34
CA CYS A 3 21.46 -38.37 -31.59
C CYS A 3 20.19 -38.94 -30.93
N ARG A 4 20.08 -40.27 -30.80
CA ARG A 4 18.94 -40.90 -30.09
C ARG A 4 18.98 -40.63 -28.60
N LYS A 5 20.17 -40.73 -27.98
CA LYS A 5 20.36 -40.44 -26.55
C LYS A 5 20.10 -38.98 -26.19
N TYR A 6 20.36 -38.05 -27.12
CA TYR A 6 20.05 -36.63 -26.93
C TYR A 6 18.53 -36.35 -26.92
N LEU A 7 17.78 -36.97 -27.83
CA LEU A 7 16.31 -36.84 -27.88
C LEU A 7 15.63 -37.46 -26.65
N GLU A 8 16.13 -38.60 -26.13
CA GLU A 8 15.66 -39.19 -24.87
C GLU A 8 15.93 -38.29 -23.66
N ARG A 9 17.04 -37.55 -23.65
CA ARG A 9 17.34 -36.59 -22.58
C ARG A 9 16.44 -35.34 -22.62
N GLN A 10 16.02 -34.89 -23.80
CA GLN A 10 15.08 -33.76 -23.92
C GLN A 10 13.65 -34.12 -23.51
N GLN A 11 13.24 -35.39 -23.65
CA GLN A 11 11.91 -35.84 -23.18
C GLN A 11 11.84 -36.01 -21.66
N ARG A 12 12.99 -36.10 -20.98
CA ARG A 12 13.05 -36.06 -19.52
C ARG A 12 12.85 -34.62 -19.05
N LYS A 13 11.62 -34.27 -18.70
CA LYS A 13 11.36 -33.07 -17.88
C LYS A 13 12.27 -33.14 -16.65
N PRO A 14 13.00 -32.06 -16.30
CA PRO A 14 13.74 -32.06 -15.05
C PRO A 14 12.75 -32.36 -13.93
N LEU A 15 12.98 -33.45 -13.21
CA LEU A 15 12.27 -33.74 -11.97
C LEU A 15 12.80 -32.73 -10.96
N GLN A 16 12.26 -31.52 -10.98
CA GLN A 16 12.44 -30.60 -9.88
C GLN A 16 11.78 -31.28 -8.69
N VAL A 17 12.60 -31.89 -7.84
CA VAL A 17 12.13 -32.35 -6.54
C VAL A 17 11.53 -31.13 -5.82
N PRO A 18 10.37 -31.28 -5.16
CA PRO A 18 9.85 -30.24 -4.29
C PRO A 18 10.97 -29.73 -3.39
N VAL A 19 11.00 -28.43 -3.11
CA VAL A 19 12.00 -27.83 -2.21
C VAL A 19 12.11 -28.68 -0.96
N VAL A 20 13.27 -29.32 -0.79
CA VAL A 20 13.57 -30.14 0.39
C VAL A 20 14.02 -29.18 1.47
N ASP A 21 13.05 -28.63 2.21
CA ASP A 21 13.35 -27.96 3.46
C ASP A 21 13.29 -29.00 4.59
N SER A 22 14.19 -28.92 5.56
CA SER A 22 14.29 -29.89 6.66
C SER A 22 13.22 -29.68 7.74
N CYS A 23 12.39 -28.66 7.59
CA CYS A 23 11.21 -28.45 8.40
C CYS A 23 10.08 -29.37 7.89
N GLY A 24 9.47 -30.16 8.78
CA GLY A 24 8.22 -30.88 8.52
C GLY A 24 7.12 -29.96 7.98
N PRO A 25 5.94 -30.47 7.59
CA PRO A 25 4.92 -29.68 6.91
C PRO A 25 4.72 -28.39 7.71
N ARG A 26 5.17 -27.27 7.12
CA ARG A 26 4.99 -25.96 7.74
C ARG A 26 3.50 -25.91 8.01
N THR A 27 3.13 -25.89 9.28
CA THR A 27 1.77 -25.53 9.70
C THR A 27 1.40 -24.37 8.81
N GLN A 28 0.27 -24.42 8.08
CA GLN A 28 -0.19 -23.30 7.25
C GLN A 28 0.04 -22.05 8.08
N GLU A 29 1.13 -21.32 7.80
CA GLU A 29 1.46 -20.13 8.56
C GLU A 29 0.25 -19.27 8.28
N SER A 30 -0.44 -18.87 9.34
CA SER A 30 -1.60 -18.03 9.19
C SER A 30 -1.17 -16.88 8.29
N GLU A 31 -1.71 -16.81 7.07
CA GLU A 31 -1.44 -15.75 6.08
C GLU A 31 -2.01 -14.40 6.56
N ALA A 32 -2.33 -14.30 7.86
CA ALA A 32 -2.80 -13.12 8.54
C ALA A 32 -1.70 -12.07 8.53
N ILE A 33 -1.96 -11.02 7.78
CA ILE A 33 -1.11 -9.83 7.69
C ILE A 33 -1.65 -8.76 8.63
N THR A 34 -2.97 -8.75 8.84
CA THR A 34 -3.64 -7.79 9.73
C THR A 34 -4.24 -8.46 10.96
N LEU A 35 -4.44 -7.67 12.01
CA LEU A 35 -5.06 -8.10 13.28
C LEU A 35 -6.47 -8.69 13.11
N PHE A 36 -7.16 -8.37 12.00
CA PHE A 36 -8.53 -8.82 11.74
C PHE A 36 -8.64 -9.83 10.59
N ASP A 37 -7.51 -10.38 10.11
CA ASP A 37 -7.53 -11.48 9.15
C ASP A 37 -8.15 -12.74 9.81
N GLY A 38 -9.35 -13.10 9.34
CA GLY A 38 -10.11 -14.26 9.80
C GLY A 38 -10.00 -15.44 8.82
N LEU A 39 -11.14 -16.04 8.45
CA LEU A 39 -11.20 -17.10 7.43
C LEU A 39 -10.90 -16.60 6.01
N SER A 40 -11.00 -15.29 5.78
CA SER A 40 -10.73 -14.64 4.50
C SER A 40 -9.90 -13.38 4.69
N PRO A 41 -8.99 -13.07 3.75
CA PRO A 41 -8.25 -11.81 3.70
C PRO A 41 -9.14 -10.58 3.91
N GLU A 42 -8.83 -9.78 4.91
CA GLU A 42 -9.42 -8.45 5.08
C GLU A 42 -8.97 -7.53 3.93
N THR A 43 -9.91 -6.73 3.42
CA THR A 43 -9.66 -5.71 2.40
C THR A 43 -10.03 -4.33 2.92
N PHE A 44 -9.29 -3.33 2.43
CA PHE A 44 -9.39 -1.95 2.87
C PHE A 44 -9.65 -1.03 1.69
N ASP A 45 -10.34 0.08 1.96
CA ASP A 45 -10.57 1.12 0.94
C ASP A 45 -9.31 1.89 0.65
N ALA A 46 -8.48 2.15 1.67
CA ALA A 46 -7.17 2.75 1.46
C ALA A 46 -6.11 2.35 2.49
N PHE A 47 -4.87 2.31 1.99
CA PHE A 47 -3.66 2.33 2.79
C PHE A 47 -3.20 3.78 3.01
N ILE A 48 -2.89 4.15 4.25
CA ILE A 48 -2.34 5.48 4.58
C ILE A 48 -0.82 5.38 4.73
N CYS A 49 -0.10 6.02 3.84
CA CYS A 49 1.34 6.16 3.88
C CYS A 49 1.72 7.56 4.39
N TYR A 50 2.47 7.60 5.49
CA TYR A 50 2.83 8.83 6.19
C TYR A 50 4.16 8.64 6.94
N CYS A 51 4.79 9.74 7.34
CA CYS A 51 5.94 9.71 8.24
C CYS A 51 5.49 9.82 9.70
N ALA A 52 6.25 9.28 10.65
CA ALA A 52 5.90 9.30 12.07
C ALA A 52 5.65 10.73 12.62
N SER A 53 6.33 11.75 12.06
CA SER A 53 6.13 13.15 12.42
C SER A 53 4.75 13.70 12.03
N ASP A 54 4.06 13.06 11.09
CA ASP A 54 2.74 13.46 10.60
C ASP A 54 1.60 12.71 11.32
N PHE A 55 1.91 11.88 12.32
CA PHE A 55 0.94 11.04 13.04
C PHE A 55 -0.27 11.80 13.57
N GLN A 56 -0.08 12.99 14.14
CA GLN A 56 -1.17 13.77 14.72
C GLN A 56 -2.23 14.13 13.67
N PHE A 57 -1.80 14.51 12.46
CA PHE A 57 -2.70 14.82 11.36
C PHE A 57 -3.38 13.56 10.82
N VAL A 58 -2.62 12.47 10.69
CA VAL A 58 -3.15 11.18 10.21
C VAL A 58 -4.19 10.61 11.17
N HIS A 59 -3.97 10.72 12.48
CA HIS A 59 -4.93 10.30 13.48
C HIS A 59 -6.26 11.07 13.36
N GLU A 60 -6.20 12.39 13.19
CA GLU A 60 -7.40 13.21 12.95
C GLU A 60 -8.05 12.85 11.62
N MET A 61 -7.27 12.65 10.55
CA MET A 61 -7.77 12.23 9.25
C MET A 61 -8.55 10.91 9.34
N ILE A 62 -8.01 9.90 10.02
CA ILE A 62 -8.68 8.61 10.19
C ILE A 62 -9.99 8.80 10.92
N LYS A 63 -9.97 9.51 12.06
CA LYS A 63 -11.16 9.79 12.86
C LYS A 63 -12.26 10.48 12.04
N GLN A 64 -11.89 11.50 11.27
CA GLN A 64 -12.83 12.24 10.43
C GLN A 64 -13.39 11.39 9.28
N LEU A 65 -12.55 10.56 8.64
CA LEU A 65 -12.95 9.72 7.51
C LEU A 65 -13.80 8.53 7.95
N GLU A 66 -13.49 7.88 9.06
CA GLU A 66 -14.27 6.77 9.62
C GLU A 66 -15.65 7.24 10.15
N GLN A 67 -15.77 8.51 10.56
CA GLN A 67 -17.03 9.12 10.98
C GLN A 67 -17.93 9.58 9.82
N THR A 68 -17.45 9.51 8.57
CA THR A 68 -18.29 9.86 7.40
C THR A 68 -19.30 8.76 7.07
N GLU A 69 -20.35 9.14 6.33
CA GLU A 69 -21.41 8.23 5.86
C GLU A 69 -20.93 7.06 4.99
N TYR A 70 -19.67 7.09 4.56
CA TYR A 70 -19.08 6.09 3.67
C TYR A 70 -18.56 4.83 4.38
N ASN A 71 -18.50 4.80 5.72
CA ASN A 71 -18.00 3.67 6.52
C ASN A 71 -16.66 3.11 6.00
N LEU A 72 -15.72 4.01 5.70
CA LEU A 72 -14.45 3.66 5.07
C LEU A 72 -13.59 2.81 6.01
N ARG A 73 -12.96 1.77 5.46
CA ARG A 73 -11.96 0.97 6.17
C ARG A 73 -10.56 1.41 5.74
N LEU A 74 -9.83 2.01 6.67
CA LEU A 74 -8.49 2.54 6.43
C LEU A 74 -7.46 1.66 7.12
N CYS A 75 -6.40 1.30 6.39
CA CYS A 75 -5.28 0.54 6.92
C CYS A 75 -4.09 1.46 7.18
N VAL A 76 -3.51 1.34 8.36
CA VAL A 76 -2.28 2.01 8.77
C VAL A 76 -1.27 0.97 9.24
N PHE A 77 -0.05 1.06 8.73
CA PHE A 77 1.00 0.10 9.03
C PHE A 77 1.22 -0.10 10.55
N ASP A 78 1.35 0.99 11.31
CA ASP A 78 1.71 0.93 12.75
C ASP A 78 0.59 0.40 13.66
N ARG A 79 -0.66 0.33 13.17
CA ARG A 79 -1.83 -0.08 13.95
C ARG A 79 -2.31 -1.47 13.56
N ASP A 80 -2.39 -1.73 12.25
CA ASP A 80 -3.19 -2.84 11.73
C ASP A 80 -2.35 -4.06 11.36
N VAL A 81 -1.02 -3.92 11.27
CA VAL A 81 -0.11 -4.97 10.83
C VAL A 81 0.43 -5.80 12.00
N LEU A 82 0.40 -7.12 11.86
CA LEU A 82 0.96 -8.04 12.84
C LEU A 82 2.51 -7.98 12.83
N PRO A 83 3.15 -7.83 14.01
CA PRO A 83 4.61 -7.88 14.10
C PRO A 83 5.12 -9.31 13.89
N GLY A 84 6.28 -9.46 13.23
CA GLY A 84 6.95 -10.76 13.05
C GLY A 84 7.29 -11.11 11.60
N THR A 85 6.71 -10.42 10.63
CA THR A 85 6.97 -10.62 9.20
C THR A 85 7.75 -9.45 8.60
N CYS A 86 8.40 -9.66 7.45
CA CYS A 86 9.15 -8.61 6.77
C CYS A 86 8.23 -7.44 6.40
N VAL A 87 8.53 -6.26 6.95
CA VAL A 87 7.79 -5.01 6.74
C VAL A 87 7.54 -4.75 5.25
N TRP A 88 8.58 -4.87 4.43
CA TRP A 88 8.50 -4.61 3.00
C TRP A 88 7.55 -5.55 2.26
N THR A 89 7.55 -6.83 2.61
CA THR A 89 6.66 -7.84 2.02
C THR A 89 5.21 -7.53 2.38
N ILE A 90 4.94 -7.27 3.66
CA ILE A 90 3.61 -6.91 4.14
C ILE A 90 3.12 -5.64 3.45
N THR A 91 3.91 -4.58 3.46
CA THR A 91 3.47 -3.31 2.88
C THR A 91 3.21 -3.42 1.38
N SER A 92 4.04 -4.19 0.67
CA SER A 92 3.82 -4.46 -0.76
C SER A 92 2.50 -5.20 -0.98
N GLU A 93 2.22 -6.22 -0.17
CA GLU A 93 0.96 -6.98 -0.25
C GLU A 93 -0.27 -6.13 0.12
N LEU A 94 -0.16 -5.29 1.15
CA LEU A 94 -1.21 -4.35 1.52
C LEU A 94 -1.53 -3.40 0.36
N ILE A 95 -0.49 -2.79 -0.21
CA ILE A 95 -0.63 -1.84 -1.32
C ILE A 95 -1.19 -2.53 -2.55
N GLU A 96 -0.73 -3.74 -2.89
CA GLU A 96 -1.08 -4.42 -4.13
C GLU A 96 -2.45 -5.11 -4.06
N LYS A 97 -2.69 -5.90 -3.02
CA LYS A 97 -3.79 -6.89 -2.96
C LYS A 97 -4.88 -6.53 -1.96
N ARG A 98 -4.54 -5.92 -0.82
CA ARG A 98 -5.52 -5.68 0.25
C ARG A 98 -6.19 -4.30 0.14
N CYS A 99 -5.51 -3.30 -0.43
CA CYS A 99 -5.99 -1.92 -0.47
C CYS A 99 -6.34 -1.47 -1.89
N LYS A 100 -7.55 -0.92 -2.05
CA LYS A 100 -8.00 -0.37 -3.33
C LYS A 100 -7.22 0.88 -3.71
N ARG A 101 -6.96 1.76 -2.74
CA ARG A 101 -6.23 3.04 -2.91
C ARG A 101 -5.11 3.20 -1.90
N MET A 102 -4.28 4.20 -2.17
CA MET A 102 -3.22 4.64 -1.28
C MET A 102 -3.32 6.15 -1.09
N VAL A 103 -3.44 6.59 0.16
CA VAL A 103 -3.32 8.00 0.53
C VAL A 103 -1.88 8.25 0.92
N VAL A 104 -1.26 9.25 0.30
CA VAL A 104 0.13 9.62 0.56
C VAL A 104 0.14 10.98 1.22
N VAL A 105 0.47 11.04 2.51
CA VAL A 105 0.55 12.28 3.28
C VAL A 105 1.94 12.88 3.10
N ILE A 106 2.01 13.94 2.29
CA ILE A 106 3.28 14.52 1.88
C ILE A 106 3.68 15.64 2.84
N SER A 107 4.89 15.52 3.36
CA SER A 107 5.58 16.46 4.23
C SER A 107 7.06 16.51 3.87
N ASP A 108 7.82 17.48 4.38
CA ASP A 108 9.28 17.49 4.18
C ASP A 108 9.93 16.20 4.72
N ASP A 109 9.48 15.69 5.88
CA ASP A 109 9.98 14.44 6.49
C ASP A 109 9.58 13.20 5.69
N TYR A 110 8.41 13.21 5.04
CA TYR A 110 7.98 12.16 4.13
C TYR A 110 8.94 12.00 2.95
N LEU A 111 9.45 13.13 2.43
CA LEU A 111 10.39 13.14 1.30
C LEU A 111 11.79 12.65 1.68
N ASP A 112 12.12 12.61 2.97
CA ASP A 112 13.39 12.09 3.50
C ASP A 112 13.31 10.62 3.92
N SER A 113 12.11 10.02 3.95
CA SER A 113 11.91 8.65 4.39
C SER A 113 12.07 7.65 3.24
N ASP A 114 13.11 6.81 3.31
CA ASP A 114 13.35 5.73 2.33
C ASP A 114 12.17 4.74 2.26
N ALA A 115 11.49 4.48 3.39
CA ALA A 115 10.32 3.62 3.42
C ALA A 115 9.15 4.23 2.65
N CYS A 116 8.89 5.52 2.84
CA CYS A 116 7.84 6.26 2.14
C CYS A 116 8.13 6.36 0.64
N ASP A 117 9.39 6.60 0.28
CA ASP A 117 9.84 6.65 -1.11
C ASP A 117 9.67 5.30 -1.82
N PHE A 118 10.08 4.19 -1.19
CA PHE A 118 9.86 2.85 -1.72
C PHE A 118 8.37 2.57 -1.92
N GLN A 119 7.54 2.79 -0.89
CA GLN A 119 6.10 2.51 -0.95
C GLN A 119 5.41 3.32 -2.06
N THR A 120 5.76 4.60 -2.20
CA THR A 120 5.24 5.46 -3.26
C THR A 120 5.65 4.96 -4.64
N LYS A 121 6.93 4.66 -4.84
CA LYS A 121 7.44 4.14 -6.13
C LYS A 121 6.81 2.79 -6.48
N PHE A 122 6.65 1.91 -5.51
CA PHE A 122 5.99 0.63 -5.68
C PHE A 122 4.52 0.83 -6.11
N ALA A 123 3.76 1.67 -5.40
CA ALA A 123 2.37 1.94 -5.76
C ALA A 123 2.22 2.57 -7.16
N LEU A 124 3.14 3.46 -7.55
CA LEU A 124 3.19 4.04 -8.88
C LEU A 124 3.51 2.99 -9.96
N SER A 125 4.39 2.04 -9.67
CA SER A 125 4.74 0.96 -10.60
C SER A 125 3.56 0.06 -10.93
N LEU A 126 2.63 -0.14 -9.97
CA LEU A 126 1.41 -0.92 -10.17
C LEU A 126 0.38 -0.21 -11.06
N CYS A 127 0.42 1.12 -11.15
CA CYS A 127 -0.55 1.93 -11.90
C CYS A 127 0.11 3.08 -12.66
N PRO A 128 0.87 2.80 -13.74
CA PRO A 128 1.49 3.85 -14.54
C PRO A 128 0.43 4.73 -15.23
N GLY A 129 0.63 6.04 -15.24
CA GLY A 129 -0.17 6.96 -16.04
C GLY A 129 -1.51 7.40 -15.44
N ALA A 130 -1.67 7.33 -14.12
CA ALA A 130 -2.78 7.95 -13.36
C ALA A 130 -4.21 7.46 -13.68
N ARG A 131 -4.38 6.48 -14.58
CA ARG A 131 -5.70 6.03 -15.06
C ARG A 131 -6.63 5.56 -13.94
N SER A 132 -6.08 4.90 -12.93
CA SER A 132 -6.83 4.32 -11.82
C SER A 132 -7.08 5.28 -10.65
N LYS A 133 -6.48 6.49 -10.64
CA LYS A 133 -6.49 7.41 -9.49
C LYS A 133 -6.21 6.69 -8.14
N ARG A 134 -5.39 5.63 -8.19
CA ARG A 134 -5.13 4.73 -7.06
C ARG A 134 -4.38 5.45 -5.95
N LEU A 135 -3.50 6.38 -6.32
CA LEU A 135 -2.67 7.14 -5.39
C LEU A 135 -3.21 8.56 -5.26
N ILE A 136 -3.48 8.99 -4.02
CA ILE A 136 -4.04 10.29 -3.68
C ILE A 136 -3.05 11.03 -2.78
N PRO A 137 -2.31 12.01 -3.32
CA PRO A 137 -1.47 12.89 -2.52
C PRO A 137 -2.30 13.81 -1.63
N VAL A 138 -1.95 13.90 -0.35
CA VAL A 138 -2.52 14.83 0.62
C VAL A 138 -1.43 15.76 1.14
N VAL A 139 -1.67 17.07 1.10
CA VAL A 139 -0.78 18.09 1.66
C VAL A 139 -1.53 18.84 2.75
N TYR A 140 -0.99 18.83 3.98
CA TYR A 140 -1.66 19.41 5.14
C TYR A 140 -0.92 20.55 5.83
N LYS A 141 0.38 20.67 5.56
CA LYS A 141 1.23 21.76 6.02
C LYS A 141 2.04 22.31 4.85
N SER A 142 2.49 23.55 4.99
CA SER A 142 3.44 24.13 4.04
C SER A 142 4.75 23.34 4.06
N MET A 143 5.32 23.10 2.89
CA MET A 143 6.59 22.39 2.72
C MET A 143 7.67 23.36 2.26
N LYS A 144 8.90 23.15 2.73
CA LYS A 144 10.07 23.90 2.25
C LYS A 144 10.58 23.34 0.93
N ARG A 145 10.44 22.02 0.75
CA ARG A 145 10.91 21.31 -0.44
C ARG A 145 9.89 21.33 -1.56
N PRO A 146 10.34 21.23 -2.83
CA PRO A 146 9.43 21.13 -3.96
C PRO A 146 8.65 19.81 -3.91
N PHE A 147 7.39 19.87 -4.35
CA PHE A 147 6.56 18.69 -4.49
C PHE A 147 7.18 17.69 -5.49
N PRO A 148 7.22 16.37 -5.17
CA PRO A 148 7.85 15.37 -6.02
C PRO A 148 7.32 15.36 -7.45
N SER A 149 8.22 15.46 -8.43
CA SER A 149 7.85 15.47 -9.86
C SER A 149 7.05 14.25 -10.27
N ILE A 150 7.35 13.09 -9.69
CA ILE A 150 6.68 11.82 -9.94
C ILE A 150 5.21 11.79 -9.48
N LEU A 151 4.80 12.73 -8.63
CA LEU A 151 3.42 12.84 -8.14
C LEU A 151 2.65 14.01 -8.78
N ARG A 152 3.31 14.89 -9.54
CA ARG A 152 2.71 16.14 -10.07
C ARG A 152 1.54 15.91 -11.02
N PHE A 153 1.46 14.74 -11.64
CA PHE A 153 0.37 14.39 -12.55
C PHE A 153 -0.89 13.88 -11.82
N LEU A 154 -0.82 13.71 -10.50
CA LEU A 154 -1.94 13.23 -9.68
C LEU A 154 -2.76 14.41 -9.13
N THR A 155 -4.04 14.14 -8.87
CA THR A 155 -4.91 15.12 -8.21
C THR A 155 -4.54 15.24 -6.73
N ILE A 156 -4.02 16.41 -6.34
CA ILE A 156 -3.60 16.69 -4.97
C ILE A 156 -4.81 17.15 -4.13
N CYS A 157 -4.95 16.58 -2.93
CA CYS A 157 -5.85 17.04 -1.89
C CYS A 157 -5.10 17.99 -0.94
N ASP A 158 -5.34 19.28 -1.08
CA ASP A 158 -4.67 20.33 -0.29
C ASP A 158 -5.56 20.79 0.86
N TYR A 159 -5.14 20.52 2.09
CA TYR A 159 -5.79 20.92 3.35
C TYR A 159 -5.30 22.28 3.85
N THR A 160 -4.20 22.83 3.29
CA THR A 160 -3.64 24.12 3.72
C THR A 160 -4.49 25.32 3.27
N ARG A 161 -5.34 25.12 2.27
CA ARG A 161 -6.17 26.19 1.71
C ARG A 161 -7.48 26.33 2.49
N PRO A 162 -7.78 27.52 3.05
CA PRO A 162 -9.00 27.75 3.81
C PRO A 162 -10.27 27.46 3.01
N CYS A 163 -10.25 27.71 1.70
CA CYS A 163 -11.40 27.50 0.82
C CYS A 163 -11.74 26.03 0.60
N THR A 164 -10.77 25.10 0.69
CA THR A 164 -11.03 23.66 0.52
C THR A 164 -11.23 22.93 1.83
N GLN A 165 -10.86 23.55 2.96
CA GLN A 165 -10.85 22.92 4.28
C GLN A 165 -12.26 22.48 4.73
N SER A 166 -13.29 23.28 4.45
CA SER A 166 -14.67 23.03 4.91
C SER A 166 -15.31 21.75 4.35
N TRP A 167 -14.94 21.33 3.13
CA TRP A 167 -15.42 20.09 2.50
C TRP A 167 -14.30 19.08 2.23
N PHE A 168 -13.11 19.30 2.82
CA PHE A 168 -11.92 18.49 2.55
C PHE A 168 -12.17 17.02 2.85
N TRP A 169 -12.67 16.70 4.05
CA TRP A 169 -12.92 15.34 4.49
C TRP A 169 -13.96 14.64 3.62
N THR A 170 -15.07 15.33 3.30
CA THR A 170 -16.11 14.81 2.41
C THR A 170 -15.57 14.51 1.01
N ARG A 171 -14.72 15.40 0.48
CA ARG A 171 -14.09 15.23 -0.83
C ARG A 171 -13.11 14.06 -0.83
N LEU A 172 -12.28 13.95 0.21
CA LEU A 172 -11.33 12.84 0.36
C LEU A 172 -12.08 11.52 0.52
N ALA A 173 -13.11 11.47 1.39
CA ALA A 173 -13.92 10.29 1.60
C ALA A 173 -14.61 9.82 0.31
N LYS A 174 -15.18 10.74 -0.47
CA LYS A 174 -15.77 10.44 -1.78
C LYS A 174 -14.75 9.92 -2.79
N ALA A 175 -13.53 10.45 -2.77
CA ALA A 175 -12.45 9.97 -3.63
C ALA A 175 -12.04 8.53 -3.25
N LEU A 176 -12.06 8.22 -1.95
CA LEU A 176 -11.74 6.90 -1.42
C LEU A 176 -12.85 5.86 -1.65
N SER A 177 -14.12 6.28 -1.56
CA SER A 177 -15.28 5.40 -1.75
C SER A 177 -15.59 5.07 -3.22
N SER A 178 -15.01 5.81 -4.16
CA SER A 178 -15.25 5.59 -5.59
C SER A 178 -14.71 4.21 -6.02
N PRO A 179 -15.17 3.60 -7.12
CA PRO A 179 -14.57 2.36 -7.64
C PRO A 179 -13.14 2.59 -8.13
#